data_AF-A0A2G2GDA8-F1
#
_entry.id   AF-A0A2G2GDA8-F1
#
_cell.length_a   1.000
_cell.length_b   1.000
_cell.length_c   1.000
_cell.angle_alpha   90.00
_cell.angle_beta   90.00
_cell.angle_gamma   90.00
#
_symmetry.space_group_name_H-M   'P 1'
#
loop_
_entity.id
_entity.type
_entity.pdbx_description
1 polymer ?
#
loop_
_entity_poly.entity_id
_entity_poly.type
_entity_poly.pdbx_seq_one_letter_code
_entity_poly.pdbx_strand_id
1 'polypeptide(L)'
;MPKFNKLFLRQKQKEATEELADLNREMALKMIVLACDTGDIDPLIDAVQAMRSTEELYSQSSTPIENAHIQKKLGDVLLSVGKNEVDMRALEHAILAYRSAITIASLLGAEGLREDIRINYKEALRYAGQDEAPATFSLMGVA
;
A
#
# COMPACT_ATOMS: atom_id res chain seq x y z
N MET A 1 -13.82 32.55 -27.44
CA MET A 1 -13.59 31.41 -26.51
C MET A 1 -12.25 30.77 -26.86
N PRO A 2 -11.32 30.57 -25.92
CA PRO A 2 -10.07 29.88 -26.22
C PRO A 2 -10.37 28.40 -26.47
N LYS A 3 -9.93 27.87 -27.62
CA LYS A 3 -10.00 26.44 -27.93
C LYS A 3 -8.88 25.73 -27.18
N PHE A 4 -9.21 25.03 -26.10
CA PHE A 4 -8.24 24.17 -25.43
C PHE A 4 -7.85 23.01 -26.34
N ASN A 5 -6.57 22.96 -26.73
CA ASN A 5 -6.02 21.86 -27.52
C ASN A 5 -5.80 20.63 -26.61
N LYS A 6 -6.01 19.43 -27.15
CA LYS A 6 -5.88 18.14 -26.45
C LYS A 6 -4.54 17.96 -25.74
N LEU A 7 -3.46 18.53 -26.27
CA LEU A 7 -2.13 18.51 -25.65
C LEU A 7 -2.09 19.28 -24.32
N PHE A 8 -2.69 20.47 -24.27
CA PHE A 8 -2.76 21.29 -23.06
C PHE A 8 -3.58 20.62 -21.96
N LEU A 9 -4.70 19.99 -22.32
CA LEU A 9 -5.53 19.23 -21.37
C LEU A 9 -4.78 18.05 -20.76
N ARG A 10 -4.00 17.33 -21.56
CA ARG A 10 -3.15 16.23 -21.08
C ARG A 10 -2.07 16.71 -20.12
N GLN A 11 -1.44 17.85 -20.41
CA GLN A 11 -0.43 18.43 -19.54
C GLN A 11 -1.02 18.84 -18.19
N LYS A 12 -2.14 19.58 -18.20
CA LYS A 12 -2.85 19.95 -16.96
C LYS A 12 -3.30 18.75 -16.14
N GLN A 13 -3.79 17.69 -16.81
CA GLN A 13 -4.17 16.46 -16.13
C GLN A 13 -2.96 15.81 -15.47
N LYS A 14 -1.81 15.80 -16.15
CA LYS A 14 -0.56 15.26 -15.60
C LYS A 14 -0.11 16.05 -14.36
N GLU A 15 -0.08 17.39 -14.44
CA GLU A 15 0.29 18.28 -13.31
C GLU A 15 -0.64 18.06 -12.11
N ALA A 16 -1.95 18.02 -12.32
CA ALA A 16 -2.91 17.75 -11.24
C ALA A 16 -2.75 16.36 -10.61
N THR A 17 -2.31 15.37 -11.38
CA THR A 17 -2.04 14.01 -10.87
C THR A 17 -0.78 14.00 -10.00
N GLU A 18 0.26 14.72 -10.44
CA GLU A 18 1.52 14.98 -9.70
C GLU A 18 1.24 15.63 -8.34
N GLU A 19 0.53 16.76 -8.33
CA GLU A 19 0.16 17.46 -7.10
C GLU A 19 -0.66 16.58 -6.13
N LEU A 20 -1.61 15.80 -6.65
CA LEU A 20 -2.44 14.92 -5.80
C LEU A 20 -1.61 13.84 -5.10
N ALA A 21 -0.60 13.29 -5.78
CA ALA A 21 0.23 12.25 -5.17
C ALA A 21 1.20 12.82 -4.13
N ASP A 22 1.72 14.02 -4.38
CA ASP A 22 2.54 14.75 -3.41
C ASP A 22 1.75 15.00 -2.13
N LEU A 23 0.50 15.47 -2.27
CA LEU A 23 -0.41 15.66 -1.16
C LEU A 23 -0.70 14.34 -0.42
N ASN A 24 -1.00 13.26 -1.15
CA ASN A 24 -1.27 11.96 -0.55
C ASN A 24 -0.07 11.42 0.24
N ARG A 25 1.16 11.62 -0.26
CA ARG A 25 2.39 11.28 0.48
C ARG A 25 2.52 12.06 1.77
N GLU A 26 2.34 13.38 1.71
CA GLU A 26 2.42 14.23 2.90
C GLU A 26 1.36 13.87 3.95
N MET A 27 0.13 13.60 3.51
CA MET A 27 -0.94 13.16 4.39
C MET A 27 -0.62 11.81 5.02
N ALA A 28 -0.17 10.83 4.23
CA ALA A 28 0.21 9.51 4.74
C ALA A 28 1.28 9.59 5.83
N LEU A 29 2.32 10.41 5.62
CA LEU A 29 3.36 10.63 6.63
C LEU A 29 2.80 11.23 7.93
N LYS A 30 1.86 12.16 7.84
CA LYS A 30 1.18 12.74 9.02
C LYS A 30 0.32 11.70 9.74
N MET A 31 -0.40 10.85 9.01
CA MET A 31 -1.24 9.81 9.61
C MET A 31 -0.43 8.73 10.31
N ILE A 32 0.76 8.38 9.79
CA ILE A 32 1.72 7.52 10.49
C ILE A 32 2.07 8.09 11.86
N VAL A 33 2.41 9.38 11.92
CA VAL A 33 2.77 10.03 13.19
C VAL A 33 1.58 10.06 14.14
N LEU A 34 0.40 10.45 13.66
CA LEU A 34 -0.81 10.55 14.48
C LEU A 34 -1.21 9.19 15.06
N ALA A 35 -1.18 8.13 14.27
CA ALA A 35 -1.55 6.79 14.74
C ALA A 35 -0.59 6.25 15.80
N CYS A 36 0.70 6.62 15.76
CA CYS A 36 1.63 6.31 16.85
C CYS A 36 1.23 6.97 18.18
N ASP A 37 0.57 8.13 18.12
CA ASP A 37 0.16 8.89 19.31
C ASP A 37 -1.25 8.51 19.80
N THR A 38 -2.17 8.14 18.90
CA THR A 38 -3.60 7.94 19.23
C THR A 38 -4.07 6.48 19.17
N GLY A 39 -3.38 5.61 18.43
CA GLY A 39 -3.85 4.26 18.10
C GLY A 39 -4.98 4.21 17.07
N ASP A 40 -5.47 5.35 16.57
CA ASP A 40 -6.54 5.39 15.57
C ASP A 40 -6.02 4.98 14.19
N ILE A 41 -6.61 3.92 13.63
CA ILE A 41 -6.20 3.33 12.35
C ILE A 41 -7.03 3.81 11.16
N ASP A 42 -8.20 4.41 11.37
CA ASP A 42 -9.04 4.82 10.23
C ASP A 42 -8.31 5.83 9.32
N PRO A 43 -7.57 6.83 9.84
CA PRO A 43 -6.78 7.72 8.99
C PRO A 43 -5.61 7.03 8.28
N LEU A 44 -5.04 5.97 8.85
CA LEU A 44 -4.01 5.16 8.18
C LEU A 44 -4.59 4.36 7.01
N ILE A 45 -5.78 3.80 7.20
CA ILE A 45 -6.51 3.06 6.18
C ILE A 45 -6.80 3.98 4.98
N ASP A 46 -7.29 5.18 5.25
CA ASP A 46 -7.54 6.19 4.22
C ASP A 46 -6.25 6.57 3.47
N ALA A 47 -5.13 6.72 4.19
CA ALA A 47 -3.83 7.00 3.58
C ALA A 47 -3.37 5.88 2.63
N VAL A 48 -3.52 4.60 3.03
CA VAL A 48 -3.20 3.45 2.16
C VAL A 48 -4.03 3.51 0.87
N GLN A 49 -5.33 3.78 0.98
CA GLN A 49 -6.23 3.85 -0.17
C GLN A 49 -5.90 5.03 -1.09
N ALA A 50 -5.67 6.21 -0.52
CA ALA A 50 -5.32 7.42 -1.26
C ALA A 50 -4.03 7.24 -2.06
N MET A 51 -2.97 6.73 -1.43
CA MET A 51 -1.71 6.43 -2.11
C MET A 51 -1.91 5.44 -3.26
N ARG A 52 -2.63 4.33 -3.02
CA ARG A 52 -2.89 3.31 -4.05
C ARG A 52 -3.68 3.85 -5.25
N SER A 53 -4.67 4.70 -5.01
CA SER A 53 -5.46 5.29 -6.11
C SER A 53 -4.61 6.13 -7.06
N THR A 54 -3.57 6.78 -6.55
CA THR A 54 -2.64 7.56 -7.38
C THR A 54 -1.61 6.68 -8.08
N GLU A 55 -1.20 5.56 -7.48
CA GLU A 55 -0.29 4.59 -8.10
C GLU A 55 -0.84 4.02 -9.41
N GLU A 56 -2.16 3.83 -9.52
CA GLU A 56 -2.83 3.39 -10.75
C GLU A 56 -2.78 4.45 -11.88
N LEU A 57 -2.60 5.72 -11.52
CA LEU A 57 -2.56 6.85 -12.46
C LEU A 57 -1.15 7.18 -12.95
N TYR A 58 -0.10 6.68 -12.27
CA TYR A 58 1.28 6.89 -12.69
C TYR A 58 1.77 5.87 -13.71
N SER A 59 2.65 6.34 -14.60
CA SER A 59 3.50 5.45 -15.38
C SER A 59 4.46 4.74 -14.41
N GLN A 60 4.59 3.41 -14.54
CA GLN A 60 5.47 2.58 -13.72
C GLN A 60 6.93 3.09 -13.61
N SER A 61 7.37 3.98 -14.51
CA SER A 61 8.73 4.55 -14.53
C SER A 61 8.91 5.85 -13.73
N SER A 62 7.84 6.46 -13.20
CA SER A 62 7.93 7.74 -12.47
C SER A 62 7.55 7.66 -11.00
N THR A 63 7.18 6.49 -10.47
CA THR A 63 6.82 6.35 -9.07
C THR A 63 8.06 6.48 -8.18
N PRO A 64 8.12 7.44 -7.23
CA PRO A 64 9.25 7.58 -6.33
C PRO A 64 9.44 6.36 -5.43
N ILE A 65 10.70 6.02 -5.13
CA ILE A 65 11.00 4.95 -4.17
C ILE A 65 10.45 5.26 -2.76
N GLU A 66 10.36 6.55 -2.39
CA GLU A 66 9.67 7.01 -1.18
C GLU A 66 8.25 6.43 -1.04
N ASN A 67 7.50 6.21 -2.13
CA ASN A 67 6.16 5.63 -2.04
C ASN A 67 6.21 4.21 -1.47
N ALA A 68 7.20 3.40 -1.89
CA ALA A 68 7.40 2.06 -1.35
C ALA A 68 7.74 2.12 0.15
N HIS A 69 8.57 3.08 0.56
CA HIS A 69 8.90 3.28 1.96
C HIS A 69 7.69 3.71 2.79
N ILE A 70 6.87 4.64 2.31
CA ILE A 70 5.68 5.11 3.01
C ILE A 70 4.65 3.96 3.12
N GLN A 71 4.36 3.25 2.04
CA GLN A 71 3.45 2.09 2.03
C GLN A 71 3.93 0.99 2.97
N LYS A 72 5.25 0.68 2.97
CA LYS A 72 5.82 -0.24 3.96
C LYS A 72 5.53 0.23 5.38
N LYS A 73 5.79 1.50 5.68
CA LYS A 73 5.64 2.07 7.03
C LYS A 73 4.19 2.11 7.50
N LEU A 74 3.25 2.41 6.60
CA LEU A 74 1.81 2.25 6.85
C LEU A 74 1.48 0.80 7.22
N GLY A 75 1.99 -0.16 6.44
CA GLY A 75 1.84 -1.58 6.71
C GLY A 75 2.42 -2.01 8.07
N ASP A 76 3.59 -1.48 8.45
CA ASP A 76 4.25 -1.80 9.73
C ASP A 76 3.38 -1.35 10.92
N VAL A 77 2.82 -0.14 10.87
CA VAL A 77 1.95 0.39 11.94
C VAL A 77 0.65 -0.42 12.01
N LEU A 78 0.00 -0.67 10.87
CA LEU A 78 -1.25 -1.44 10.80
C LEU A 78 -1.04 -2.90 11.25
N LEU A 79 0.08 -3.52 10.90
CA LEU A 79 0.45 -4.84 11.40
C LEU A 79 0.62 -4.84 12.92
N SER A 80 1.29 -3.82 13.48
CA SER A 80 1.46 -3.71 14.93
C SER A 80 0.13 -3.58 15.65
N VAL A 81 -0.77 -2.71 15.18
CA VAL A 81 -2.10 -2.53 15.79
C VAL A 81 -2.92 -3.80 15.66
N GLY A 82 -3.00 -4.38 14.46
CA GLY A 82 -3.76 -5.60 14.20
C GLY A 82 -3.31 -6.79 15.04
N LYS A 83 -2.01 -6.91 15.32
CA LYS A 83 -1.46 -7.93 16.22
C LYS A 83 -1.84 -7.69 17.69
N ASN A 84 -1.81 -6.45 18.13
CA ASN A 84 -2.04 -6.09 19.54
C ASN A 84 -3.53 -6.16 19.91
N GLU A 85 -4.40 -5.75 19.00
CA GLU A 85 -5.84 -5.59 19.25
C GLU A 85 -6.69 -6.69 18.59
N VAL A 86 -6.05 -7.62 17.87
CA VAL A 86 -6.73 -8.64 17.06
C VAL A 86 -7.67 -8.00 16.03
N ASP A 87 -7.26 -6.84 15.49
CA ASP A 87 -8.04 -6.09 14.52
C ASP A 87 -7.77 -6.61 13.10
N MET A 88 -8.76 -7.35 12.57
CA MET A 88 -8.70 -7.90 11.23
C MET A 88 -8.69 -6.81 10.15
N ARG A 89 -9.38 -5.67 10.34
CA ARG A 89 -9.35 -4.56 9.38
C ARG A 89 -7.94 -3.99 9.27
N ALA A 90 -7.24 -3.84 10.39
CA ALA A 90 -5.85 -3.39 10.38
C ALA A 90 -4.94 -4.36 9.62
N LEU A 91 -5.08 -5.67 9.86
CA LEU A 91 -4.29 -6.71 9.18
C LEU A 91 -4.54 -6.75 7.66
N GLU A 92 -5.79 -6.63 7.23
CA GLU A 92 -6.15 -6.58 5.81
C GLU A 92 -5.53 -5.36 5.10
N HIS A 93 -5.54 -4.20 5.76
CA HIS A 93 -4.94 -2.99 5.18
C HIS A 93 -3.42 -3.00 5.24
N ALA A 94 -2.81 -3.66 6.23
CA ALA A 94 -1.38 -3.93 6.24
C ALA A 94 -0.96 -4.77 5.02
N ILE A 95 -1.72 -5.83 4.71
CA ILE A 95 -1.53 -6.68 3.53
C ILE A 95 -1.61 -5.84 2.23
N LEU A 96 -2.60 -4.96 2.12
CA LEU A 96 -2.74 -4.08 0.94
C LEU A 96 -1.56 -3.12 0.79
N ALA A 97 -1.10 -2.51 1.88
CA ALA A 97 0.03 -1.58 1.89
C ALA A 97 1.33 -2.29 1.48
N TYR A 98 1.62 -3.46 2.07
CA TYR A 98 2.80 -4.26 1.70
C TYR A 98 2.78 -4.72 0.24
N ARG A 99 1.61 -5.11 -0.30
CA ARG A 99 1.49 -5.49 -1.72
C ARG A 99 1.84 -4.33 -2.65
N SER A 100 1.38 -3.12 -2.33
CA SER A 100 1.75 -1.91 -3.07
C SER A 100 3.26 -1.67 -2.99
N ALA A 101 3.84 -1.68 -1.78
CA ALA A 101 5.27 -1.48 -1.58
C ALA A 101 6.14 -2.52 -2.33
N ILE A 102 5.75 -3.79 -2.32
CA ILE A 102 6.41 -4.86 -3.09
C ILE A 102 6.33 -4.60 -4.58
N THR A 103 5.17 -4.14 -5.07
CA THR A 103 4.97 -3.82 -6.49
C THR A 103 5.92 -2.71 -6.92
N ILE A 104 5.96 -1.61 -6.17
CA ILE A 104 6.84 -0.47 -6.46
C ILE A 104 8.31 -0.88 -6.37
N ALA A 105 8.71 -1.59 -5.31
CA ALA A 105 10.10 -2.07 -5.16
C ALA A 105 10.51 -3.00 -6.30
N SER A 106 9.60 -3.84 -6.79
CA SER A 106 9.86 -4.73 -7.93
C SER A 106 10.05 -3.95 -9.24
N LEU A 107 9.21 -2.94 -9.49
CA LEU A 107 9.32 -2.08 -10.66
C LEU A 107 10.65 -1.30 -10.69
N LEU A 108 11.13 -0.89 -9.53
CA LEU A 108 12.38 -0.14 -9.38
C LEU A 108 13.63 -1.04 -9.27
N GLY A 109 13.48 -2.37 -9.26
CA GLY A 109 14.59 -3.31 -9.06
C GLY A 109 15.24 -3.23 -7.66
N ALA A 110 14.52 -2.71 -6.67
CA ALA A 110 14.98 -2.51 -5.31
C ALA A 110 14.85 -3.80 -4.48
N GLU A 111 15.61 -4.84 -4.85
CA GLU A 111 15.49 -6.19 -4.27
C GLU A 111 15.67 -6.25 -2.75
N GLY A 112 16.61 -5.47 -2.19
CA GLY A 112 16.82 -5.41 -0.74
C GLY A 112 15.58 -4.91 0.02
N LEU A 113 14.94 -3.85 -0.49
CA LEU A 113 13.70 -3.33 0.08
C LEU A 113 12.55 -4.33 -0.10
N ARG A 114 12.48 -4.96 -1.27
CA ARG A 114 11.44 -5.96 -1.59
C ARG A 114 11.48 -7.16 -0.65
N GLU A 115 12.66 -7.68 -0.32
CA GLU A 115 12.81 -8.79 0.63
C GLU A 115 12.48 -8.38 2.07
N ASP A 116 12.91 -7.18 2.49
CA ASP A 116 12.55 -6.61 3.79
C ASP A 116 11.03 -6.49 3.95
N ILE A 117 10.32 -5.97 2.95
CA ILE A 117 8.86 -5.88 2.96
C ILE A 117 8.20 -7.27 3.03
N ARG A 118 8.75 -8.27 2.34
CA ARG A 118 8.17 -9.62 2.30
C ARG A 118 8.12 -10.32 3.65
N ILE A 119 9.05 -10.01 4.53
CA ILE A 119 9.09 -10.58 5.88
C ILE A 119 7.81 -10.16 6.62
N ASN A 120 7.54 -8.85 6.68
CA ASN A 120 6.37 -8.32 7.38
C ASN A 120 5.06 -8.64 6.64
N TYR A 121 5.09 -8.72 5.32
CA TYR A 121 3.95 -9.17 4.52
C TYR A 121 3.49 -10.59 4.88
N LYS A 122 4.43 -11.54 4.97
CA LYS A 122 4.13 -12.93 5.39
C LYS A 122 3.61 -12.97 6.83
N GLU A 123 4.18 -12.15 7.70
CA GLU A 123 3.69 -12.03 9.07
C GLU A 123 2.24 -11.54 9.10
N ALA A 124 1.89 -10.51 8.31
CA ALA A 124 0.53 -10.00 8.20
C ALA A 124 -0.45 -11.07 7.67
N LEU A 125 -0.07 -11.83 6.64
CA LEU A 125 -0.88 -12.96 6.14
C LEU A 125 -1.12 -14.01 7.22
N ARG A 126 -0.10 -14.36 8.02
CA ARG A 126 -0.24 -15.34 9.10
C ARG A 126 -1.22 -14.86 10.18
N TYR A 127 -1.12 -13.61 10.62
CA TYR A 127 -2.05 -13.06 11.60
C TYR A 127 -3.47 -12.91 11.06
N ALA A 128 -3.62 -12.66 9.76
CA ALA A 128 -4.90 -12.62 9.08
C ALA A 128 -5.49 -14.03 8.79
N GLY A 129 -4.75 -15.11 9.07
CA GLY A 129 -5.17 -16.47 8.71
C GLY A 129 -5.20 -16.74 7.20
N GLN A 130 -4.43 -15.97 6.42
CA GLN A 130 -4.36 -16.04 4.95
C GLN A 130 -3.06 -16.69 4.44
N ASP A 131 -2.27 -17.29 5.32
CA ASP A 131 -0.98 -17.95 4.99
C ASP A 131 -1.16 -19.45 4.64
N GLU A 132 -2.35 -20.02 4.84
CA GLU A 132 -2.63 -21.41 4.44
C GLU A 132 -3.02 -21.47 2.96
N ALA A 133 -2.29 -22.28 2.18
CA ALA A 133 -2.77 -22.74 0.89
C ALA A 133 -4.14 -23.41 1.09
N PRO A 134 -5.12 -23.24 0.17
CA PRO A 134 -6.40 -23.93 0.28
C PRO A 134 -6.09 -25.41 0.49
N ALA A 135 -6.59 -25.97 1.60
CA ALA A 135 -6.38 -27.36 1.95
C ALA A 135 -6.59 -28.19 0.69
N THR A 136 -5.51 -28.76 0.15
CA THR A 136 -5.60 -29.69 -0.96
C THR A 136 -6.42 -30.84 -0.41
N PHE A 137 -7.72 -30.84 -0.69
CA PHE A 137 -8.60 -31.98 -0.47
C PHE A 137 -8.00 -33.10 -1.33
N SER A 138 -7.12 -33.87 -0.71
CA SER A 138 -6.63 -35.12 -1.26
C SER A 138 -7.85 -36.02 -1.39
N LEU A 139 -8.39 -36.13 -2.60
CA LEU A 139 -9.36 -37.15 -2.99
C LEU A 139 -8.63 -38.50 -3.05
N MET A 140 -8.10 -38.94 -1.92
CA MET A 140 -7.54 -40.27 -1.75
C MET A 140 -8.33 -40.94 -0.63
N GLY A 141 -9.44 -41.57 -1.01
CA GLY A 141 -10.26 -42.32 -0.08
C GLY A 141 -11.74 -42.32 -0.40
N VAL A 142 -12.11 -42.82 -1.57
CA VAL A 142 -13.40 -43.52 -1.69
C VAL A 142 -13.06 -44.92 -2.17
N ALA A 143 -13.20 -45.87 -1.26
CA ALA A 143 -13.10 -47.30 -1.50
C ALA A 143 -14.25 -47.80 -2.38
#